data_AF-A0AAW5SKW4-F1
#
_entry.id   AF-A0AAW5SKW4-F1
#
_cell.length_a   1.000
_cell.length_b   1.000
_cell.length_c   1.000
_cell.angle_alpha   90.00
_cell.angle_beta   90.00
_cell.angle_gamma   90.00
#
_symmetry.space_group_name_H-M   'P 1'
#
loop_
_entity.id
_entity.type
_entity.pdbx_description
1 polymer ?
#
loop_
_entity_poly.entity_id
_entity_poly.type
_entity_poly.pdbx_seq_one_letter_code
_entity_poly.pdbx_strand_id
1 'polypeptide(L)' 'MVETGTGQRALAAATGVAHTTIGRILAGTVLCDIGTLAKLEHALGRPLWPQSPAGT' A
#
# COMPACT_ATOMS: atom_id res chain seq x y z
N MET A 1 -14.44 7.11 -9.74
CA MET A 1 -13.01 6.76 -9.91
C MET A 1 -12.24 7.61 -8.90
N VAL A 2 -11.89 7.06 -7.74
CA VAL A 2 -11.19 7.84 -6.71
C VAL A 2 -9.71 7.90 -7.09
N GLU A 3 -9.35 8.96 -7.79
CA GLU A 3 -7.96 9.28 -8.10
C GLU A 3 -7.31 9.83 -6.82
N THR A 4 -6.95 8.96 -5.88
CA THR A 4 -6.01 9.32 -4.82
C THR A 4 -4.68 9.63 -5.49
N GLY A 5 -4.44 10.90 -5.78
CA GLY A 5 -3.27 11.46 -6.48
C GLY A 5 -1.93 11.32 -5.74
N THR A 6 -1.71 10.22 -5.03
CA THR A 6 -0.36 9.82 -4.62
C THR A 6 0.18 8.87 -5.69
N GLY A 7 0.77 9.43 -6.75
CA GLY A 7 1.40 8.61 -7.80
C GLY A 7 2.38 7.61 -7.18
N GLN A 8 2.55 6.42 -7.81
CA GLN A 8 3.39 5.33 -7.27
C GLN A 8 4.81 5.80 -6.85
N ARG A 9 5.33 6.85 -7.49
CA ARG A 9 6.59 7.51 -7.14
C ARG A 9 6.55 8.26 -5.80
N ALA A 10 5.47 8.99 -5.52
CA ALA A 10 5.28 9.67 -4.24
C ALA A 10 5.12 8.65 -3.09
N LEU A 11 4.39 7.55 -3.34
CA LEU A 11 4.24 6.47 -2.38
C LEU A 11 5.58 5.75 -2.14
N ALA A 12 6.37 5.53 -3.20
CA ALA A 12 7.73 4.99 -3.08
C ALA A 12 8.63 5.87 -2.21
N ALA A 13 8.59 7.19 -2.43
CA ALA A 13 9.34 8.15 -1.64
C ALA A 13 8.93 8.16 -0.16
N ALA A 14 7.62 8.09 0.13
CA ALA A 14 7.09 8.11 1.49
C ALA A 14 7.36 6.80 2.26
N THR A 15 7.36 5.65 1.57
CA THR A 15 7.50 4.33 2.20
C THR A 15 8.93 3.79 2.20
N GLY A 16 9.80 4.35 1.35
CA GLY A 16 11.12 3.78 1.05
C GLY A 16 11.06 2.46 0.26
N VAL A 17 9.89 2.09 -0.25
CA VAL A 17 9.69 0.90 -1.09
C VAL A 17 9.90 1.29 -2.55
N ALA A 18 10.61 0.46 -3.33
CA ALA A 18 10.83 0.75 -4.74
C ALA A 18 9.50 0.91 -5.51
N HIS A 19 9.41 1.93 -6.39
CA HIS A 19 8.19 2.18 -7.16
C HIS A 19 7.80 0.98 -8.04
N THR A 20 8.80 0.21 -8.52
CA THR A 20 8.58 -1.02 -9.29
C THR A 20 7.92 -2.10 -8.44
N THR A 21 8.32 -2.24 -7.17
CA THR A 21 7.68 -3.16 -6.21
C THR A 21 6.24 -2.75 -5.94
N ILE A 22 5.97 -1.45 -5.72
CA ILE A 22 4.61 -0.93 -5.56
C ILE A 22 3.75 -1.23 -6.80
N GLY A 23 4.27 -0.96 -8.00
CA GLY A 23 3.56 -1.25 -9.24
C GLY A 23 3.25 -2.74 -9.41
N ARG A 24 4.19 -3.61 -9.04
CA ARG A 24 4.01 -5.06 -9.08
C ARG A 24 2.98 -5.57 -8.05
N ILE A 25 2.93 -4.98 -6.85
CA ILE A 25 1.92 -5.27 -5.83
C ILE A 25 0.53 -4.84 -6.31
N LEU A 26 0.41 -3.63 -6.86
CA LEU A 26 -0.85 -3.11 -7.41
C LEU A 26 -1.35 -3.93 -8.60
N ALA A 27 -0.42 -4.45 -9.41
CA ALA A 27 -0.74 -5.36 -10.51
C ALA A 27 -1.05 -6.80 -10.04
N GLY A 28 -0.95 -7.10 -8.74
CA GLY A 28 -1.21 -8.44 -8.19
C GLY A 28 -0.14 -9.49 -8.55
N THR A 29 1.03 -9.06 -9.01
CA THR A 29 2.10 -9.97 -9.48
C THR A 29 3.01 -10.47 -8.36
N VAL A 30 2.94 -9.85 -7.17
CA VAL A 30 3.66 -10.25 -5.96
C VAL A 30 2.87 -9.82 -4.73
N LEU A 31 2.94 -10.63 -3.68
CA LEU A 31 2.52 -10.21 -2.35
C LEU A 31 3.63 -9.37 -1.70
N CYS A 32 3.23 -8.38 -0.91
CA CYS A 32 4.15 -7.67 -0.03
C CYS A 32 4.29 -8.38 1.33
N ASP A 33 5.45 -8.24 1.96
CA ASP A 33 5.65 -8.66 3.34
C ASP A 33 4.93 -7.71 4.33
N ILE A 34 4.78 -8.15 5.58
CA ILE A 34 4.10 -7.39 6.64
C ILE A 34 4.78 -6.04 6.91
N GLY A 35 6.11 -5.95 6.82
CA GLY A 35 6.84 -4.70 7.03
C GLY A 35 6.58 -3.69 5.92
N THR A 36 6.51 -4.16 4.67
CA THR A 36 6.10 -3.34 3.52
C THR A 36 4.65 -2.89 3.64
N LEU A 37 3.74 -3.78 4.07
CA LEU A 37 2.35 -3.45 4.33
C LEU A 37 2.22 -2.34 5.38
N ALA A 38 2.89 -2.47 6.53
CA ALA A 38 2.85 -1.46 7.59
C ALA A 38 3.37 -0.09 7.13
N LYS A 39 4.43 -0.05 6.31
CA LYS A 39 4.95 1.18 5.71
C LYS A 39 3.92 1.83 4.79
N LEU A 40 3.25 1.04 3.95
CA LEU A 40 2.20 1.51 3.06
C LEU A 40 1.00 2.06 3.84
N GLU A 41 0.55 1.36 4.89
CA GLU A 41 -0.53 1.82 5.76
C GLU A 41 -0.18 3.12 6.47
N HIS A 42 1.05 3.23 6.98
CA HIS A 42 1.55 4.46 7.61
C HIS A 42 1.60 5.63 6.61
N ALA A 43 2.15 5.42 5.41
CA ALA A 43 2.25 6.46 4.39
C ALA A 43 0.89 6.89 3.83
N LEU A 44 -0.09 5.98 3.78
CA LEU A 44 -1.44 6.26 3.30
C LEU A 44 -2.38 6.75 4.41
N GLY A 45 -1.94 6.69 5.67
CA GLY A 45 -2.75 7.07 6.83
C GLY A 45 -4.02 6.22 6.99
N ARG A 46 -4.07 5.01 6.41
CA ARG A 46 -5.24 4.13 6.46
C ARG A 46 -4.83 2.66 6.47
N PRO A 47 -5.62 1.79 7.11
CA PRO A 47 -5.43 0.35 6.98
C PRO A 47 -5.68 -0.11 5.54
N LEU A 48 -4.81 -0.98 5.05
CA LEU A 48 -4.93 -1.67 3.77
C LEU A 48 -5.37 -3.12 3.96
N TRP A 49 -4.94 -3.76 5.06
CA TRP A 49 -5.42 -5.09 5.38
C TRP A 49 -6.89 -5.02 5.80
N PRO A 50 -7.76 -5.97 5.40
CA PRO A 50 -9.11 -6.03 5.90
C PRO A 50 -9.06 -6.22 7.42
N GLN A 51 -9.49 -5.18 8.12
CA GLN A 51 -9.84 -5.27 9.52
C GLN A 51 -11.13 -6.10 9.51
N SER A 52 -11.08 -7.34 10.00
CA SER A 52 -12.31 -8.13 10.13
C SER A 52 -13.34 -7.26 10.86
N PRO A 53 -14.58 -7.09 10.34
CA PRO A 53 -15.61 -6.47 11.12
C PRO A 53 -15.80 -7.36 12.35
N ALA A 54 -15.28 -6.91 13.49
CA ALA A 54 -15.49 -7.59 14.75
C ALA A 54 -16.99 -7.58 15.03
N GLY A 55 -17.66 -8.69 14.70
CA GLY A 55 -19.04 -8.99 15.05
C GLY A 55 -20.09 -8.13 14.35
N THR A 56 -20.82 -8.75 13.43
CA THR A 56 -22.28 -8.57 13.36
C THR A 56 -22.90 -9.96 13.31
#